data_AF-A0A8T1X0Y7-F1
#
_entry.id   AF-A0A8T1X0Y7-F1
#
_cell.length_a   1.000
_cell.length_b   1.000
_cell.length_c   1.000
_cell.angle_alpha   90.00
_cell.angle_beta   90.00
_cell.angle_gamma   90.00
#
_symmetry.space_group_name_H-M   'P 1'
#
loop_
_entity.id
_entity.type
_entity.pdbx_description
1 polymer ?
#
loop_
_entity_poly.entity_id
_entity_poly.type
_entity_poly.pdbx_seq_one_letter_code
_entity_poly.pdbx_strand_id
1 'polypeptide(L)'
;MAEAAAKGAPEKTEKKEKPKAPPHYEDEAGTFKTVCRTFMQKKKCGRNGCKFVHDSKLCPFYWKTGECKFGEECRRNHFVTMPDPSAKEEATAASAEEADKKPKKKKEKNPKSEKANSEAVKDGEKPKTAEKKTPKDEKQEADADKKAKKKKKHERNRATKKNTESFEPMTKPVDLRITYDLGSKDDKFSTPLTSRDVVLVPNLFSDYKKGELYTKLMAELDNCGIPREQLLKMWHGNNKIDGTHLIVDDHSSWKAKCPTFDLVLDRVKDFFDLSIKATRFNWYKDTSQWKPFHFDAAAVKPHIAAIQNFTVGISFGATRDAAFEHAETKSVVSMPQPDGCVYAFSRDTNVIWRHGILQDVPVRQEGRISVIAWGWVEGMADVGSSPAAAAS
;
A
#
# COMPACT_ATOMS: atom_id res chain seq x y z
N MET A 1 0.55 39.10 -74.68
CA MET A 1 1.35 39.52 -73.51
C MET A 1 0.53 40.53 -72.73
N ALA A 2 0.06 40.15 -71.55
CA ALA A 2 -0.46 41.05 -70.52
C ALA A 2 -0.53 40.24 -69.21
N GLU A 3 0.41 40.52 -68.30
CA GLU A 3 0.32 40.13 -66.89
C GLU A 3 -0.82 40.90 -66.21
N ALA A 4 -1.62 40.20 -65.40
CA ALA A 4 -2.41 40.83 -64.37
C ALA A 4 -2.40 39.92 -63.13
N ALA A 5 -1.74 40.40 -62.09
CA ALA A 5 -1.60 39.78 -60.78
C ALA A 5 -2.95 39.70 -60.06
N ALA A 6 -3.34 38.49 -59.64
CA ALA A 6 -4.45 38.26 -58.73
C ALA A 6 -3.93 38.15 -57.29
N LYS A 7 -4.39 39.06 -56.43
CA LYS A 7 -4.12 39.11 -54.99
C LYS A 7 -4.80 37.92 -54.30
N GLY A 8 -4.01 37.08 -53.62
CA GLY A 8 -4.50 36.02 -52.75
C GLY A 8 -5.13 36.58 -51.47
N ALA A 9 -6.34 36.11 -51.16
CA ALA A 9 -7.00 36.32 -49.88
C ALA A 9 -6.35 35.44 -48.78
N PRO A 10 -6.35 35.85 -47.50
CA PRO A 10 -5.74 35.07 -46.44
C PRO A 10 -6.63 33.87 -46.09
N GLU A 11 -6.06 32.68 -46.20
CA GLU A 11 -6.66 31.41 -45.81
C GLU A 11 -6.85 31.40 -44.28
N LYS A 12 -8.12 31.26 -43.84
CA LYS A 12 -8.46 31.13 -42.43
C LYS A 12 -7.96 29.79 -41.93
N THR A 13 -6.91 29.80 -41.12
CA THR A 13 -6.49 28.61 -40.35
C THR A 13 -7.62 28.18 -39.41
N GLU A 14 -8.26 27.06 -39.75
CA GLU A 14 -9.15 26.34 -38.84
C GLU A 14 -8.36 25.89 -37.61
N LYS A 15 -8.71 26.41 -36.44
CA LYS A 15 -8.25 25.87 -35.18
C LYS A 15 -8.84 24.47 -35.02
N LYS A 16 -8.03 23.42 -35.16
CA LYS A 16 -8.38 22.07 -34.73
C LYS A 16 -8.82 22.12 -33.25
N GLU A 17 -10.12 21.95 -33.01
CA GLU A 17 -10.63 21.72 -31.67
C GLU A 17 -10.03 20.41 -31.15
N LYS A 18 -9.37 20.47 -29.99
CA LYS A 18 -8.97 19.28 -29.24
C LYS A 18 -10.25 18.52 -28.86
N PRO A 19 -10.30 17.18 -28.97
CA PRO A 19 -11.44 16.43 -28.45
C PRO A 19 -11.54 16.70 -26.95
N LYS A 20 -12.70 17.22 -26.51
CA LYS A 20 -13.03 17.31 -25.09
C LYS A 20 -13.05 15.89 -24.55
N ALA A 21 -12.18 15.61 -23.57
CA ALA A 21 -12.27 14.39 -22.79
C ALA A 21 -13.74 14.20 -22.34
N PRO A 22 -14.32 13.00 -22.48
CA PRO A 22 -15.68 12.76 -22.03
C PRO A 22 -15.80 13.18 -20.57
N PRO A 23 -16.88 13.87 -20.17
CA PRO A 23 -17.09 14.19 -18.77
C PRO A 23 -17.13 12.84 -18.05
N HIS A 24 -16.11 12.59 -17.23
CA HIS A 24 -16.06 11.52 -16.27
C HIS A 24 -17.46 11.42 -15.64
N TYR A 25 -18.05 10.21 -15.62
CA TYR A 25 -19.29 9.87 -14.89
C TYR A 25 -20.60 9.78 -15.69
N GLU A 26 -20.66 8.91 -16.69
CA GLU A 26 -21.93 8.24 -17.06
C GLU A 26 -21.67 6.73 -17.14
N ASP A 27 -22.22 5.98 -16.19
CA ASP A 27 -22.33 4.53 -16.27
C ASP A 27 -23.65 4.16 -16.95
N GLU A 28 -23.64 3.17 -17.86
CA GLU A 28 -24.86 2.67 -18.51
C GLU A 28 -25.92 2.18 -17.51
N ALA A 29 -25.51 1.87 -16.27
CA ALA A 29 -26.36 1.43 -15.17
C ALA A 29 -26.99 2.58 -14.35
N GLY A 30 -26.60 3.83 -14.55
CA GLY A 30 -27.18 5.00 -13.87
C GLY A 30 -27.04 5.01 -12.34
N THR A 31 -26.06 4.27 -11.81
CA THR A 31 -25.74 4.17 -10.36
C THR A 31 -25.14 5.48 -9.85
N PHE A 32 -24.59 6.27 -10.77
CA PHE A 32 -23.81 7.46 -10.52
C PHE A 32 -24.52 8.70 -11.06
N LYS A 33 -25.62 9.09 -10.41
CA LYS A 33 -26.46 10.21 -10.88
C LYS A 33 -25.76 11.56 -10.74
N THR A 34 -25.72 12.33 -11.82
CA THR A 34 -25.18 13.68 -11.84
C THR A 34 -25.96 14.60 -10.87
N VAL A 35 -25.25 15.42 -10.09
CA VAL A 35 -25.84 16.37 -9.14
C VAL A 35 -26.33 17.63 -9.86
N CYS A 36 -27.48 18.17 -9.45
CA CYS A 36 -28.07 19.34 -10.08
C CYS A 36 -27.24 20.60 -9.80
N ARG A 37 -26.60 21.14 -10.84
CA ARG A 37 -25.80 22.37 -10.77
C ARG A 37 -26.58 23.56 -10.22
N THR A 38 -27.84 23.71 -10.63
CA THR A 38 -28.73 24.81 -10.21
C THR A 38 -29.09 24.71 -8.74
N PHE A 39 -29.39 23.50 -8.25
CA PHE A 39 -29.64 23.25 -6.84
C PHE A 39 -28.38 23.47 -5.99
N MET A 40 -27.20 23.05 -6.45
CA MET A 40 -25.97 23.25 -5.69
C MET A 40 -25.57 24.73 -5.56
N GLN A 41 -25.86 25.54 -6.58
CA GLN A 41 -25.54 26.97 -6.58
C GLN A 41 -26.58 27.83 -5.86
N LYS A 42 -27.87 27.52 -6.02
CA LYS A 42 -28.97 28.39 -5.54
C LYS A 42 -29.83 27.75 -4.44
N LYS A 43 -29.58 26.48 -4.07
CA LYS A 43 -30.37 25.63 -3.16
C LYS A 43 -31.87 25.54 -3.49
N LYS A 44 -32.27 26.03 -4.66
CA LYS A 44 -33.61 25.99 -5.22
C LYS A 44 -33.49 25.64 -6.70
N CYS A 45 -34.12 24.55 -7.11
CA CYS A 45 -34.28 24.18 -8.51
C CYS A 45 -35.75 24.36 -8.89
N GLY A 46 -36.04 25.24 -9.86
CA GLY A 46 -37.41 25.48 -10.33
C GLY A 46 -37.90 24.49 -11.39
N ARG A 47 -37.18 23.38 -11.61
CA ARG A 47 -37.59 22.34 -12.56
C ARG A 47 -38.46 21.31 -11.83
N ASN A 48 -39.74 21.25 -12.18
CA ASN A 48 -40.61 20.14 -11.75
C ASN A 48 -40.04 18.83 -12.29
N GLY A 49 -39.72 17.89 -11.40
CA GLY A 49 -39.16 16.58 -11.78
C GLY A 49 -37.69 16.63 -12.26
N CYS A 50 -36.82 17.37 -11.58
CA CYS A 50 -35.40 17.43 -11.96
C CYS A 50 -34.74 16.04 -11.93
N LYS A 51 -34.17 15.61 -13.07
CA LYS A 51 -33.46 14.33 -13.26
C LYS A 51 -32.14 14.18 -12.48
N PHE A 52 -31.71 15.21 -11.78
CA PHE A 52 -30.40 15.31 -11.13
C PHE A 52 -30.53 15.35 -9.61
N VAL A 53 -29.53 14.86 -8.89
CA VAL A 53 -29.59 14.73 -7.42
C VAL A 53 -29.62 16.11 -6.73
N HIS A 54 -30.54 16.27 -5.79
CA HIS A 54 -30.73 17.47 -4.95
C HIS A 54 -30.33 17.18 -3.49
N ASP A 55 -29.05 16.91 -3.22
CA ASP A 55 -28.58 16.69 -1.85
C ASP A 55 -28.17 18.02 -1.18
N SER A 56 -28.92 18.43 -0.16
CA SER A 56 -28.66 19.67 0.59
C SER A 56 -27.41 19.58 1.47
N LYS A 57 -27.01 18.37 1.88
CA LYS A 57 -25.85 18.06 2.72
C LYS A 57 -24.55 17.95 1.92
N LEU A 58 -24.62 17.91 0.58
CA LEU A 58 -23.44 17.87 -0.28
C LEU A 58 -22.58 19.12 -0.14
N CYS A 59 -21.27 18.94 -0.04
CA CYS A 59 -20.30 20.03 0.02
C CYS A 59 -20.19 20.73 -1.34
N PRO A 60 -20.58 22.01 -1.47
CA PRO A 60 -20.53 22.73 -2.74
C PRO A 60 -19.12 22.99 -3.24
N PHE A 61 -18.15 23.11 -2.33
CA PHE A 61 -16.74 23.26 -2.68
C PHE A 61 -16.21 21.96 -3.25
N TYR A 62 -16.31 20.85 -2.52
CA TYR A 62 -15.91 19.53 -2.99
C TYR A 62 -16.57 19.15 -4.32
N TRP A 63 -17.87 19.38 -4.46
CA TRP A 63 -18.58 19.12 -5.71
C TRP A 63 -18.10 19.96 -6.90
N LYS A 64 -17.68 21.21 -6.66
CA LYS A 64 -17.27 22.15 -7.72
C LYS A 64 -15.80 21.98 -8.12
N THR A 65 -14.92 21.68 -7.15
CA THR A 65 -13.46 21.71 -7.35
C THR A 65 -12.80 20.34 -7.16
N GLY A 66 -13.52 19.31 -6.71
CA GLY A 66 -12.95 18.00 -6.36
C GLY A 66 -12.16 18.00 -5.04
N GLU A 67 -11.84 19.17 -4.52
CA GLU A 67 -11.08 19.39 -3.29
C GLU A 67 -11.91 20.18 -2.26
N CYS A 68 -11.81 19.80 -1.00
CA CYS A 68 -12.38 20.54 0.12
C CYS A 68 -11.29 20.97 1.07
N LYS A 69 -11.25 22.26 1.43
CA LYS A 69 -10.29 22.83 2.39
C LYS A 69 -10.30 22.12 3.76
N PHE A 70 -11.40 21.45 4.11
CA PHE A 70 -11.57 20.76 5.38
C PHE A 70 -11.29 19.25 5.30
N GLY A 71 -10.92 18.72 4.12
CA GLY A 71 -10.55 17.31 3.95
C GLY A 71 -11.57 16.34 4.57
N GLU A 72 -11.09 15.46 5.45
CA GLU A 72 -11.89 14.45 6.16
C GLU A 72 -12.72 15.03 7.33
N GLU A 73 -12.39 16.23 7.83
CA GLU A 73 -13.14 16.90 8.91
C GLU A 73 -14.32 17.74 8.39
N CYS A 74 -14.65 17.63 7.10
CA CYS A 74 -15.74 18.42 6.53
C CYS A 74 -17.10 17.96 7.06
N ARG A 75 -17.87 18.89 7.64
CA ARG A 75 -19.23 18.66 8.14
C ARG A 75 -20.28 18.41 7.04
N ARG A 76 -19.87 18.36 5.76
CA ARG A 76 -20.76 18.21 4.60
C ARG A 76 -20.35 16.99 3.80
N ASN A 77 -21.33 16.31 3.22
CA ASN A 77 -21.11 15.10 2.44
C ASN A 77 -20.22 15.40 1.23
N HIS A 78 -19.13 14.66 1.10
CA HIS A 78 -18.29 14.67 -0.10
C HIS A 78 -18.75 13.63 -1.13
N PHE A 79 -19.81 12.87 -0.83
CA PHE A 79 -20.31 11.80 -1.69
C PHE A 79 -21.83 11.83 -1.79
N VAL A 80 -22.35 11.40 -2.94
CA VAL A 80 -23.75 11.02 -3.11
C VAL A 80 -23.83 9.51 -2.98
N THR A 81 -23.87 9.02 -1.75
CA THR A 81 -24.28 7.64 -1.47
C THR A 81 -25.79 7.65 -1.33
N MET A 82 -26.52 6.97 -2.22
CA MET A 82 -27.90 6.57 -1.87
C MET A 82 -27.78 5.55 -0.74
N PRO A 83 -28.43 5.76 0.42
CA PRO A 83 -28.59 4.70 1.40
C PRO A 83 -29.43 3.58 0.80
N ASP A 84 -29.07 2.35 1.15
CA ASP A 84 -29.85 1.14 0.92
C ASP A 84 -31.27 1.28 1.54
N PRO A 85 -32.36 1.02 0.79
CA PRO A 85 -33.72 1.02 1.32
C PRO A 85 -34.01 -0.10 2.36
N SER A 86 -33.04 -0.97 2.68
CA SER A 86 -33.15 -1.98 3.74
C SER A 86 -32.76 -1.49 5.15
N ALA A 87 -32.27 -0.27 5.33
CA ALA A 87 -32.00 0.27 6.66
C ALA A 87 -33.26 0.91 7.25
N LYS A 88 -34.14 0.07 7.84
CA LYS A 88 -35.26 0.56 8.65
C LYS A 88 -34.75 1.31 9.88
N GLU A 89 -35.49 2.37 10.16
CA GLU A 89 -35.31 3.41 11.17
C GLU A 89 -35.24 2.87 12.60
N GLU A 90 -34.24 3.31 13.37
CA GLU A 90 -34.40 3.61 14.79
C GLU A 90 -33.60 4.88 15.13
N ALA A 91 -34.28 6.03 15.12
CA ALA A 91 -33.77 7.27 15.71
C ALA A 91 -34.94 8.16 16.18
N THR A 92 -35.45 7.86 17.37
CA THR A 92 -36.21 8.77 18.26
C THR A 92 -35.97 8.23 19.68
N ALA A 93 -35.62 8.95 20.74
CA ALA A 93 -35.62 10.36 21.13
C ALA A 93 -34.48 10.51 22.20
N ALA A 94 -34.08 11.65 22.77
CA ALA A 94 -34.68 12.96 22.97
C ALA A 94 -33.55 13.96 23.29
N SER A 95 -33.81 15.25 23.03
CA SER A 95 -33.05 16.40 23.53
C SER A 95 -33.92 17.15 24.54
N ALA A 96 -33.37 17.59 25.69
CA ALA A 96 -33.77 18.77 26.51
C ALA A 96 -32.90 18.81 27.80
N GLU A 97 -32.04 19.83 27.98
CA GLU A 97 -32.17 21.00 28.90
C GLU A 97 -31.77 20.68 30.37
N GLU A 98 -31.14 21.50 31.22
CA GLU A 98 -30.58 22.87 31.23
C GLU A 98 -29.57 23.02 32.42
N ALA A 99 -28.93 24.20 32.56
CA ALA A 99 -27.93 24.65 33.55
C ALA A 99 -28.42 24.68 35.04
N ASP A 100 -27.70 24.96 36.15
CA ASP A 100 -26.50 25.74 36.50
C ASP A 100 -26.08 25.42 37.98
N LYS A 101 -24.76 25.41 38.30
CA LYS A 101 -24.10 26.00 39.52
C LYS A 101 -22.74 25.34 39.91
N LYS A 102 -21.69 26.19 39.92
CA LYS A 102 -20.27 26.04 40.34
C LYS A 102 -20.08 25.80 41.88
N PRO A 103 -18.86 25.68 42.49
CA PRO A 103 -17.47 25.50 41.97
C PRO A 103 -16.53 24.53 42.76
N LYS A 104 -15.34 24.24 42.18
CA LYS A 104 -14.01 23.92 42.80
C LYS A 104 -13.88 22.74 43.81
N LYS A 105 -13.16 21.68 43.43
CA LYS A 105 -11.87 21.22 44.05
C LYS A 105 -11.39 19.87 43.48
N LYS A 106 -10.05 19.75 43.40
CA LYS A 106 -9.21 18.51 43.31
C LYS A 106 -9.38 17.69 42.01
N LYS A 107 -8.42 17.59 41.08
CA LYS A 107 -6.99 17.22 41.14
C LYS A 107 -6.77 15.73 41.50
N GLU A 108 -6.68 14.88 40.48
CA GLU A 108 -5.86 13.64 40.36
C GLU A 108 -6.14 13.05 38.96
N LYS A 109 -5.22 13.09 37.99
CA LYS A 109 -3.96 12.35 37.74
C LYS A 109 -4.15 10.97 37.09
N ASN A 110 -3.79 10.93 35.80
CA ASN A 110 -3.17 9.81 35.07
C ASN A 110 -2.12 9.04 35.89
N PRO A 111 -1.72 7.87 35.38
CA PRO A 111 -0.30 7.58 35.29
C PRO A 111 0.13 7.37 33.83
N LYS A 112 1.14 8.15 33.42
CA LYS A 112 2.16 7.68 32.48
C LYS A 112 3.52 8.19 32.93
N SER A 113 4.48 7.28 32.80
CA SER A 113 5.94 7.43 32.71
C SER A 113 6.72 7.92 33.94
N GLU A 114 7.46 6.96 34.50
CA GLU A 114 8.70 7.15 35.24
C GLU A 114 9.87 7.45 34.28
N LYS A 115 10.68 8.45 34.63
CA LYS A 115 12.13 8.41 34.44
C LYS A 115 12.79 9.12 35.62
N ALA A 116 13.78 8.44 36.17
CA ALA A 116 14.37 8.66 37.47
C ALA A 116 15.22 9.93 37.57
N ASN A 117 15.22 10.43 38.81
CA ASN A 117 15.80 11.66 39.31
C ASN A 117 17.28 11.48 39.69
N SER A 118 18.05 12.54 39.50
CA SER A 118 19.27 12.85 40.24
C SER A 118 18.90 13.52 41.57
N GLU A 119 19.43 13.08 42.70
CA GLU A 119 19.32 13.85 43.95
C GLU A 119 20.67 14.40 44.41
N ALA A 120 20.59 15.65 44.85
CA ALA A 120 21.65 16.47 45.41
C ALA A 120 21.51 16.54 46.94
N VAL A 121 22.66 16.51 47.61
CA VAL A 121 23.14 17.41 48.69
C VAL A 121 22.09 18.07 49.61
N LYS A 122 22.33 17.95 50.93
CA LYS A 122 22.16 19.08 51.87
C LYS A 122 23.27 19.09 52.94
N ASP A 123 23.74 20.31 53.17
CA ASP A 123 24.77 20.76 54.13
C ASP A 123 24.32 20.81 55.59
N GLY A 124 25.32 20.77 56.50
CA GLY A 124 25.27 21.15 57.91
C GLY A 124 26.68 21.33 58.49
N GLU A 125 26.90 22.39 59.28
CA GLU A 125 28.15 23.10 59.62
C GLU A 125 29.15 22.44 60.63
N LYS A 126 30.46 22.73 60.41
CA LYS A 126 31.71 22.87 61.24
C LYS A 126 31.80 22.38 62.72
N PRO A 127 33.02 22.07 63.29
CA PRO A 127 34.28 22.84 63.17
C PRO A 127 35.62 22.05 63.09
N LYS A 128 36.72 22.82 62.97
CA LYS A 128 38.13 22.46 62.73
C LYS A 128 38.80 21.65 63.86
N THR A 129 39.72 20.74 63.49
CA THR A 129 41.01 20.53 64.17
C THR A 129 42.06 20.04 63.16
N ALA A 130 43.29 20.52 63.35
CA ALA A 130 44.46 20.23 62.54
C ALA A 130 45.17 18.99 63.06
N GLU A 131 45.66 18.10 62.20
CA GLU A 131 46.73 17.18 62.60
C GLU A 131 47.65 16.73 61.43
N LYS A 132 48.93 16.79 61.77
CA LYS A 132 50.18 16.42 61.09
C LYS A 132 50.13 15.26 60.08
N LYS A 133 50.75 15.51 58.90
CA LYS A 133 51.33 14.47 58.03
C LYS A 133 52.52 13.80 58.71
N THR A 134 52.63 12.48 58.58
CA THR A 134 53.85 11.70 58.90
C THR A 134 54.34 10.92 57.67
N PRO A 135 55.65 10.63 57.58
CA PRO A 135 56.32 10.25 56.34
C PRO A 135 56.20 8.75 56.04
N LYS A 136 55.00 8.30 55.64
CA LYS A 136 54.78 6.90 55.22
C LYS A 136 53.95 6.73 53.94
N ASP A 137 53.71 7.81 53.20
CA ASP A 137 52.90 7.80 51.98
C ASP A 137 53.72 7.79 50.66
N GLU A 138 55.04 8.02 50.73
CA GLU A 138 55.87 8.11 49.50
C GLU A 138 56.23 6.76 48.87
N LYS A 139 55.94 5.63 49.53
CA LYS A 139 56.25 4.29 48.99
C LYS A 139 55.04 3.53 48.43
N GLN A 140 53.82 4.09 48.53
CA GLN A 140 52.62 3.52 47.90
C GLN A 140 52.21 4.25 46.60
N GLU A 141 52.68 5.48 46.36
CA GLU A 141 52.41 6.18 45.08
C GLU A 141 53.21 5.64 43.89
N ALA A 142 54.43 5.13 44.11
CA ALA A 142 55.29 4.65 43.02
C ALA A 142 54.81 3.32 42.37
N ASP A 143 54.14 2.46 43.13
CA ASP A 143 53.57 1.20 42.61
C ASP A 143 52.16 1.39 42.04
N ALA A 144 51.37 2.32 42.58
CA ALA A 144 50.06 2.69 42.04
C ALA A 144 50.18 3.34 40.64
N ASP A 145 51.19 4.21 40.44
CA ASP A 145 51.40 4.92 39.17
C ASP A 145 51.95 4.00 38.06
N LYS A 146 52.76 2.98 38.39
CA LYS A 146 53.19 1.94 37.43
C LYS A 146 52.02 1.03 37.03
N LYS A 147 51.14 0.66 37.97
CA LYS A 147 49.95 -0.16 37.69
C LYS A 147 48.90 0.63 36.90
N ALA A 148 48.74 1.93 37.18
CA ALA A 148 47.87 2.84 36.43
C ALA A 148 48.39 3.13 35.01
N LYS A 149 49.70 3.31 34.81
CA LYS A 149 50.32 3.45 33.48
C LYS A 149 50.24 2.15 32.67
N LYS A 150 50.37 0.97 33.29
CA LYS A 150 50.15 -0.33 32.61
C LYS A 150 48.68 -0.54 32.22
N LYS A 151 47.73 -0.15 33.08
CA LYS A 151 46.28 -0.24 32.80
C LYS A 151 45.85 0.74 31.70
N LYS A 152 46.33 1.99 31.72
CA LYS A 152 46.12 2.98 30.63
C LYS A 152 46.76 2.56 29.30
N LYS A 153 47.92 1.89 29.32
CA LYS A 153 48.56 1.34 28.11
C LYS A 153 47.76 0.16 27.55
N HIS A 154 47.11 -0.64 28.40
CA HIS A 154 46.24 -1.74 27.98
C HIS A 154 44.87 -1.26 27.46
N GLU A 155 44.33 -0.15 27.98
CA GLU A 155 43.11 0.48 27.46
C GLU A 155 43.32 1.23 26.14
N ARG A 156 44.49 1.88 25.93
CA ARG A 156 44.84 2.50 24.64
C ARG A 156 45.14 1.50 23.52
N ASN A 157 45.38 0.23 23.87
CA ASN A 157 45.63 -0.87 22.93
C ASN A 157 44.41 -1.76 22.68
N ARG A 158 43.21 -1.35 23.08
CA ARG A 158 41.99 -2.03 22.64
C ARG A 158 41.83 -1.69 21.15
N ALA A 159 42.37 -2.56 20.29
CA ALA A 159 42.24 -2.46 18.85
C ALA A 159 40.80 -2.07 18.53
N THR A 160 40.61 -0.89 17.96
CA THR A 160 39.28 -0.37 17.64
C THR A 160 38.63 -1.43 16.76
N LYS A 161 37.59 -2.08 17.28
CA LYS A 161 36.96 -3.22 16.61
C LYS A 161 36.42 -2.67 15.29
N LYS A 162 37.14 -2.91 14.19
CA LYS A 162 36.72 -2.43 12.87
C LYS A 162 35.40 -3.13 12.55
N ASN A 163 34.37 -2.35 12.27
CA ASN A 163 33.04 -2.83 11.89
C ASN A 163 32.97 -3.26 10.41
N THR A 164 33.97 -2.92 9.62
CA THR A 164 34.13 -3.39 8.23
C THR A 164 34.90 -4.70 8.21
N GLU A 165 34.21 -5.77 7.82
CA GLU A 165 34.76 -7.13 7.81
C GLU A 165 35.40 -7.51 6.48
N SER A 166 34.94 -6.92 5.36
CA SER A 166 35.50 -7.16 4.03
C SER A 166 35.66 -5.85 3.25
N PHE A 167 36.75 -5.77 2.49
CA PHE A 167 37.04 -4.70 1.52
C PHE A 167 37.00 -5.22 0.08
N GLU A 168 36.77 -6.53 -0.10
CA GLU A 168 36.58 -7.13 -1.41
C GLU A 168 35.16 -6.81 -1.92
N PRO A 169 35.01 -6.25 -3.13
CA PRO A 169 33.69 -5.99 -3.69
C PRO A 169 32.86 -7.28 -3.80
N MET A 170 31.58 -7.21 -3.43
CA MET A 170 30.65 -8.32 -3.64
C MET A 170 30.35 -8.46 -5.14
N THR A 171 30.80 -9.56 -5.74
CA THR A 171 30.59 -9.88 -7.16
C THR A 171 29.55 -10.97 -7.41
N LYS A 172 29.19 -11.73 -6.36
CA LYS A 172 28.15 -12.75 -6.46
C LYS A 172 26.77 -12.11 -6.71
N PRO A 173 25.87 -12.76 -7.47
CA PRO A 173 24.48 -12.36 -7.57
C PRO A 173 23.82 -12.11 -6.21
N VAL A 174 22.91 -11.12 -6.15
CA VAL A 174 22.03 -10.94 -4.99
C VAL A 174 20.89 -11.96 -5.04
N ASP A 175 20.45 -12.43 -3.87
CA ASP A 175 19.37 -13.42 -3.77
C ASP A 175 17.98 -12.81 -4.07
N LEU A 176 17.84 -11.50 -3.82
CA LEU A 176 16.64 -10.71 -4.06
C LEU A 176 17.04 -9.27 -4.39
N ARG A 177 16.54 -8.72 -5.51
CA ARG A 177 16.70 -7.30 -5.84
C ARG A 177 15.33 -6.63 -5.80
N ILE A 178 15.14 -5.68 -4.89
CA ILE A 178 13.92 -4.86 -4.86
C ILE A 178 14.14 -3.61 -5.70
N THR A 179 13.25 -3.35 -6.63
CA THR A 179 13.21 -2.13 -7.44
C THR A 179 11.81 -1.52 -7.42
N TYR A 180 11.70 -0.28 -7.88
CA TYR A 180 10.42 0.37 -8.10
C TYR A 180 10.42 1.09 -9.44
N ASP A 181 9.24 1.30 -10.01
CA ASP A 181 9.07 2.07 -11.23
C ASP A 181 7.75 2.85 -11.13
N LEU A 182 7.75 4.09 -11.60
CA LEU A 182 6.58 4.98 -11.55
C LEU A 182 5.94 5.18 -12.94
N GLY A 183 6.45 4.49 -13.95
CA GLY A 183 6.14 4.73 -15.35
C GLY A 183 7.11 5.73 -16.00
N SER A 184 7.36 5.50 -17.28
CA SER A 184 8.00 6.45 -18.19
C SER A 184 6.98 7.49 -18.70
N LYS A 185 7.41 8.37 -19.60
CA LYS A 185 6.54 9.39 -20.22
C LYS A 185 5.36 8.80 -21.00
N ASP A 186 5.48 7.54 -21.42
CA ASP A 186 4.45 6.82 -22.17
C ASP A 186 3.64 5.88 -21.26
N ASP A 187 3.69 6.09 -19.94
CA ASP A 187 3.04 5.26 -18.91
C ASP A 187 3.43 3.76 -18.99
N LYS A 188 4.65 3.49 -19.47
CA LYS A 188 5.24 2.14 -19.53
C LYS A 188 6.32 1.94 -18.50
N PHE A 189 6.45 0.71 -18.03
CA PHE A 189 7.55 0.24 -17.22
C PHE A 189 8.88 0.40 -17.97
N SER A 190 9.89 0.92 -17.28
CA SER A 190 11.14 1.40 -17.91
C SER A 190 12.40 0.83 -17.29
N THR A 191 12.29 0.26 -16.10
CA THR A 191 13.41 -0.29 -15.35
C THR A 191 13.88 -1.61 -15.97
N PRO A 192 15.18 -1.79 -16.28
CA PRO A 192 15.67 -3.08 -16.77
C PRO A 192 15.46 -4.23 -15.78
N LEU A 193 14.66 -5.22 -16.18
CA LEU A 193 14.33 -6.38 -15.33
C LEU A 193 15.44 -7.40 -15.30
N THR A 194 15.57 -8.03 -14.13
CA THR A 194 16.33 -9.26 -13.98
C THR A 194 15.46 -10.40 -13.44
N SER A 195 15.95 -11.63 -13.55
CA SER A 195 15.29 -12.82 -13.02
C SER A 195 15.16 -12.85 -11.48
N ARG A 196 15.84 -11.94 -10.77
CA ARG A 196 15.88 -11.81 -9.30
C ARG A 196 15.06 -10.65 -8.74
N ASP A 197 14.27 -10.01 -9.59
CA ASP A 197 13.56 -8.79 -9.20
C ASP A 197 12.29 -9.08 -8.40
N VAL A 198 12.05 -8.19 -7.44
CA VAL A 198 10.73 -7.80 -6.97
C VAL A 198 10.55 -6.34 -7.32
N VAL A 199 9.45 -6.02 -7.99
CA VAL A 199 9.14 -4.69 -8.49
C VAL A 199 7.97 -4.11 -7.71
N LEU A 200 8.08 -2.83 -7.36
CA LEU A 200 7.00 -2.04 -6.78
C LEU A 200 6.53 -0.96 -7.76
N VAL A 201 5.23 -0.87 -8.00
CA VAL A 201 4.63 0.20 -8.81
C VAL A 201 3.51 0.84 -7.99
N PRO A 202 3.84 1.84 -7.16
CA PRO A 202 2.91 2.39 -6.16
C PRO A 202 1.83 3.30 -6.76
N ASN A 203 1.98 3.76 -8.00
CA ASN A 203 1.14 4.82 -8.58
C ASN A 203 0.30 4.39 -9.79
N LEU A 204 0.34 3.12 -10.23
CA LEU A 204 -0.33 2.70 -11.48
C LEU A 204 -1.85 2.93 -11.49
N PHE A 205 -2.47 2.90 -10.32
CA PHE A 205 -3.90 3.16 -10.13
C PHE A 205 -4.17 4.39 -9.25
N SER A 206 -3.18 5.29 -9.13
CA SER A 206 -3.30 6.49 -8.28
C SER A 206 -4.24 7.57 -8.84
N ASP A 207 -4.64 7.44 -10.10
CA ASP A 207 -5.69 8.23 -10.75
C ASP A 207 -7.09 7.88 -10.23
N TYR A 208 -7.26 6.72 -9.60
CA TYR A 208 -8.50 6.33 -8.92
C TYR A 208 -8.52 6.81 -7.47
N LYS A 209 -9.73 7.13 -6.98
CA LYS A 209 -9.88 7.44 -5.56
C LYS A 209 -9.66 6.18 -4.73
N LYS A 210 -9.12 6.36 -3.52
CA LYS A 210 -8.93 5.27 -2.56
C LYS A 210 -10.23 4.48 -2.36
N GLY A 211 -10.17 3.17 -2.59
CA GLY A 211 -11.27 2.23 -2.45
C GLY A 211 -12.24 2.17 -3.64
N GLU A 212 -12.09 3.02 -4.65
CA GLU A 212 -13.02 3.07 -5.80
C GLU A 212 -13.02 1.75 -6.58
N LEU A 213 -11.84 1.25 -6.95
CA LEU A 213 -11.71 0.00 -7.70
C LEU A 213 -12.13 -1.20 -6.85
N TYR A 214 -11.87 -1.19 -5.54
CA TYR A 214 -12.40 -2.21 -4.63
C TYR A 214 -13.93 -2.27 -4.69
N THR A 215 -14.60 -1.13 -4.52
CA THR A 215 -16.07 -1.06 -4.52
C THR A 215 -16.65 -1.49 -5.87
N LYS A 216 -16.05 -1.03 -6.99
CA LYS A 216 -16.48 -1.42 -8.34
C LYS A 216 -16.37 -2.92 -8.56
N LEU A 217 -15.21 -3.52 -8.27
CA LEU A 217 -14.99 -4.95 -8.43
C LEU A 217 -15.97 -5.79 -7.59
N MET A 218 -16.19 -5.42 -6.32
CA MET A 218 -17.15 -6.13 -5.46
C MET A 218 -18.59 -5.98 -5.97
N ALA A 219 -18.99 -4.77 -6.38
CA ALA A 219 -20.32 -4.53 -6.91
C ALA A 219 -20.57 -5.32 -8.22
N GLU A 220 -19.58 -5.37 -9.11
CA GLU A 220 -19.67 -6.16 -10.34
C GLU A 220 -19.77 -7.66 -10.05
N LEU A 221 -18.99 -8.18 -9.10
CA LEU A 221 -19.12 -9.57 -8.65
C LEU A 221 -20.51 -9.87 -8.08
N ASP A 222 -21.06 -8.98 -7.26
CA ASP A 222 -22.40 -9.14 -6.68
C ASP A 222 -23.51 -9.12 -7.74
N ASN A 223 -23.28 -8.41 -8.84
CA ASN A 223 -24.24 -8.27 -9.95
C ASN A 223 -23.90 -9.14 -11.16
N CYS A 224 -22.96 -10.08 -11.05
CA CYS A 224 -22.56 -10.92 -12.18
C CYS A 224 -23.59 -12.01 -12.55
N GLY A 225 -24.66 -12.14 -11.76
CA GLY A 225 -25.74 -13.11 -11.98
C GLY A 225 -25.45 -14.51 -11.42
N ILE A 226 -24.36 -14.69 -10.67
CA ILE A 226 -23.99 -15.95 -10.01
C ILE A 226 -24.06 -15.75 -8.49
N PRO A 227 -24.80 -16.59 -7.74
CA PRO A 227 -24.84 -16.51 -6.28
C PRO A 227 -23.44 -16.60 -5.64
N ARG A 228 -23.19 -15.82 -4.59
CA ARG A 228 -21.88 -15.74 -3.93
C ARG A 228 -21.36 -17.10 -3.46
N GLU A 229 -22.24 -17.98 -3.02
CA GLU A 229 -21.90 -19.32 -2.51
C GLU A 229 -21.39 -20.26 -3.60
N GLN A 230 -21.78 -20.02 -4.85
CA GLN A 230 -21.29 -20.76 -6.01
C GLN A 230 -20.03 -20.11 -6.59
N LEU A 231 -19.97 -18.78 -6.51
CA LEU A 231 -18.92 -17.98 -7.09
C LEU A 231 -17.63 -17.94 -6.25
N LEU A 232 -17.76 -17.85 -4.93
CA LEU A 232 -16.65 -17.70 -4.01
C LEU A 232 -16.29 -19.04 -3.36
N LYS A 233 -15.03 -19.42 -3.47
CA LYS A 233 -14.50 -20.68 -2.91
C LYS A 233 -13.44 -20.38 -1.87
N MET A 234 -13.52 -21.01 -0.71
CA MET A 234 -12.43 -20.98 0.26
C MET A 234 -11.21 -21.71 -0.31
N TRP A 235 -10.03 -21.11 -0.14
CA TRP A 235 -8.77 -21.59 -0.70
C TRP A 235 -7.76 -21.92 0.39
N HIS A 236 -6.82 -22.82 0.08
CA HIS A 236 -5.86 -23.42 1.02
C HIS A 236 -6.50 -24.13 2.23
N GLY A 237 -7.73 -24.63 2.05
CA GLY A 237 -8.36 -25.52 3.02
C GLY A 237 -7.64 -26.86 3.16
N ASN A 238 -7.86 -27.52 4.29
CA ASN A 238 -7.41 -28.87 4.58
C ASN A 238 -8.34 -29.50 5.63
N ASN A 239 -7.99 -30.68 6.14
CA ASN A 239 -8.80 -31.40 7.13
C ASN A 239 -9.00 -30.66 8.48
N LYS A 240 -8.32 -29.53 8.71
CA LYS A 240 -8.36 -28.74 9.95
C LYS A 240 -8.98 -27.36 9.78
N ILE A 241 -8.86 -26.76 8.59
CA ILE A 241 -9.38 -25.42 8.29
C ILE A 241 -10.10 -25.44 6.94
N ASP A 242 -11.21 -24.73 6.84
CA ASP A 242 -11.97 -24.59 5.59
C ASP A 242 -11.16 -23.85 4.51
N GLY A 243 -10.30 -22.91 4.94
CA GLY A 243 -9.33 -22.22 4.10
C GLY A 243 -8.84 -20.94 4.76
N THR A 244 -8.01 -20.20 4.04
CA THR A 244 -7.35 -18.99 4.57
C THR A 244 -7.85 -17.69 3.94
N HIS A 245 -8.44 -17.76 2.75
CA HIS A 245 -9.05 -16.64 2.02
C HIS A 245 -9.99 -17.16 0.92
N LEU A 246 -10.76 -16.27 0.30
CA LEU A 246 -11.67 -16.61 -0.78
C LEU A 246 -11.02 -16.35 -2.14
N ILE A 247 -11.37 -17.17 -3.12
CA ILE A 247 -11.11 -16.92 -4.54
C ILE A 247 -12.43 -16.87 -5.30
N VAL A 248 -12.45 -16.13 -6.40
CA VAL A 248 -13.56 -16.22 -7.37
C VAL A 248 -13.29 -17.39 -8.30
N ASP A 249 -14.32 -18.20 -8.58
CA ASP A 249 -14.20 -19.38 -9.42
C ASP A 249 -13.85 -19.05 -10.87
N ASP A 250 -12.60 -19.30 -11.25
CA ASP A 250 -12.08 -19.08 -12.62
C ASP A 250 -12.80 -19.93 -13.68
N HIS A 251 -13.54 -20.97 -13.29
CA HIS A 251 -14.31 -21.81 -14.21
C HIS A 251 -15.71 -21.28 -14.52
N SER A 252 -16.13 -20.19 -13.87
CA SER A 252 -17.43 -19.58 -14.08
C SER A 252 -17.36 -18.37 -15.03
N SER A 253 -18.51 -17.88 -15.50
CA SER A 253 -18.62 -16.82 -16.51
C SER A 253 -18.56 -15.39 -15.95
N TRP A 254 -18.20 -15.22 -14.66
CA TRP A 254 -18.26 -13.93 -13.97
C TRP A 254 -17.43 -12.81 -14.62
N LYS A 255 -16.29 -13.15 -15.24
CA LYS A 255 -15.38 -12.17 -15.87
C LYS A 255 -16.09 -11.35 -16.94
N ALA A 256 -16.99 -11.97 -17.72
CA ALA A 256 -17.78 -11.29 -18.74
C ALA A 256 -18.75 -10.24 -18.20
N LYS A 257 -18.96 -10.20 -16.87
CA LYS A 257 -19.81 -9.24 -16.16
C LYS A 257 -19.01 -8.35 -15.21
N CYS A 258 -17.68 -8.41 -15.25
CA CYS A 258 -16.79 -7.67 -14.37
C CYS A 258 -15.80 -6.81 -15.20
N PRO A 259 -16.28 -5.78 -15.92
CA PRO A 259 -15.43 -4.95 -16.79
C PRO A 259 -14.31 -4.21 -16.04
N THR A 260 -14.46 -3.95 -14.73
CA THR A 260 -13.37 -3.36 -13.94
C THR A 260 -12.20 -4.33 -13.80
N PHE A 261 -12.44 -5.66 -13.82
CA PHE A 261 -11.37 -6.65 -13.81
C PHE A 261 -10.53 -6.57 -15.09
N ASP A 262 -11.18 -6.49 -16.25
CA ASP A 262 -10.49 -6.35 -17.54
C ASP A 262 -9.72 -5.01 -17.61
N LEU A 263 -10.30 -3.91 -17.14
CA LEU A 263 -9.63 -2.61 -17.04
C LEU A 263 -8.31 -2.70 -16.25
N VAL A 264 -8.33 -3.39 -15.10
CA VAL A 264 -7.13 -3.56 -14.26
C VAL A 264 -6.09 -4.39 -14.97
N LEU A 265 -6.49 -5.46 -15.65
CA LEU A 265 -5.57 -6.35 -16.37
C LEU A 265 -4.98 -5.68 -17.61
N ASP A 266 -5.77 -4.93 -18.37
CA ASP A 266 -5.30 -4.20 -19.55
C ASP A 266 -4.26 -3.16 -19.17
N ARG A 267 -4.49 -2.39 -18.09
CA ARG A 267 -3.50 -1.42 -17.62
C ARG A 267 -2.18 -2.08 -17.21
N VAL A 268 -2.25 -3.23 -16.53
CA VAL A 268 -1.05 -4.00 -16.13
C VAL A 268 -0.33 -4.60 -17.34
N LYS A 269 -1.10 -5.12 -18.31
CA LYS A 269 -0.61 -5.64 -19.58
C LYS A 269 0.17 -4.58 -20.33
N ASP A 270 -0.40 -3.40 -20.48
CA ASP A 270 0.21 -2.30 -21.21
C ASP A 270 1.42 -1.72 -20.48
N PHE A 271 1.34 -1.58 -19.14
CA PHE A 271 2.43 -1.04 -18.34
C PHE A 271 3.67 -1.92 -18.41
N PHE A 272 3.54 -3.25 -18.24
CA PHE A 272 4.68 -4.18 -18.23
C PHE A 272 5.01 -4.80 -19.59
N ASP A 273 4.27 -4.46 -20.65
CA ASP A 273 4.25 -5.22 -21.91
C ASP A 273 4.06 -6.75 -21.65
N LEU A 274 3.16 -7.07 -20.70
CA LEU A 274 2.98 -8.42 -20.17
C LEU A 274 2.06 -9.27 -21.05
N SER A 275 2.56 -10.40 -21.54
CA SER A 275 1.72 -11.43 -22.16
C SER A 275 1.02 -12.28 -21.09
N ILE A 276 -0.16 -11.83 -20.64
CA ILE A 276 -0.96 -12.52 -19.61
C ILE A 276 -1.38 -13.92 -20.11
N LYS A 277 -1.10 -14.95 -19.31
CA LYS A 277 -1.46 -16.36 -19.56
C LYS A 277 -2.53 -16.89 -18.61
N ALA A 278 -2.57 -16.37 -17.39
CA ALA A 278 -3.54 -16.75 -16.38
C ALA A 278 -3.78 -15.60 -15.41
N THR A 279 -4.92 -15.65 -14.72
CA THR A 279 -5.33 -14.62 -13.77
C THR A 279 -5.96 -15.25 -12.54
N ARG A 280 -5.96 -14.56 -11.40
CA ARG A 280 -6.73 -14.96 -10.20
C ARG A 280 -7.27 -13.75 -9.49
N PHE A 281 -8.53 -13.84 -9.06
CA PHE A 281 -9.13 -12.90 -8.12
C PHE A 281 -9.15 -13.53 -6.74
N ASN A 282 -8.45 -12.92 -5.78
CA ASN A 282 -8.47 -13.32 -4.37
C ASN A 282 -9.17 -12.24 -3.56
N TRP A 283 -10.06 -12.64 -2.66
CA TRP A 283 -10.75 -11.75 -1.74
C TRP A 283 -10.47 -12.16 -0.29
N TYR A 284 -10.07 -11.17 0.49
CA TYR A 284 -9.89 -11.24 1.93
C TYR A 284 -11.00 -10.40 2.54
N LYS A 285 -11.91 -11.02 3.29
CA LYS A 285 -13.06 -10.34 3.89
C LYS A 285 -12.64 -9.31 4.94
N ASP A 286 -11.61 -9.66 5.70
CA ASP A 286 -11.01 -8.84 6.73
C ASP A 286 -9.51 -9.15 6.84
N THR A 287 -8.83 -8.54 7.81
CA THR A 287 -7.38 -8.73 7.98
C THR A 287 -6.97 -9.96 8.80
N SER A 288 -7.94 -10.79 9.22
CA SER A 288 -7.66 -12.10 9.81
C SER A 288 -7.28 -13.14 8.76
N GLN A 289 -7.71 -12.94 7.51
CA GLN A 289 -7.42 -13.84 6.39
C GLN A 289 -6.02 -13.59 5.82
N TRP A 290 -5.39 -14.65 5.32
CA TRP A 290 -4.01 -14.62 4.83
C TRP A 290 -3.81 -15.53 3.61
N LYS A 291 -2.69 -15.34 2.90
CA LYS A 291 -2.21 -16.31 1.90
C LYS A 291 -0.91 -16.92 2.43
N PRO A 292 -0.87 -18.24 2.68
CA PRO A 292 0.32 -18.89 3.20
C PRO A 292 1.51 -18.75 2.24
N PHE A 293 2.73 -18.85 2.76
CA PHE A 293 3.93 -18.88 1.94
C PHE A 293 3.90 -20.08 0.98
N HIS A 294 3.97 -19.79 -0.31
CA HIS A 294 3.92 -20.77 -1.39
C HIS A 294 4.79 -20.32 -2.56
N PHE A 295 5.03 -21.24 -3.48
CA PHE A 295 5.56 -20.92 -4.80
C PHE A 295 4.42 -20.90 -5.81
N ASP A 296 4.50 -20.03 -6.82
CA ASP A 296 3.59 -20.13 -7.96
C ASP A 296 3.89 -21.40 -8.77
N ALA A 297 2.90 -21.86 -9.52
CA ALA A 297 3.00 -23.09 -10.32
C ALA A 297 4.19 -23.09 -11.28
N ALA A 298 4.60 -21.92 -11.79
CA ALA A 298 5.76 -21.78 -12.67
C ALA A 298 7.09 -22.21 -12.03
N ALA A 299 7.24 -22.16 -10.71
CA ALA A 299 8.45 -22.65 -10.04
C ALA A 299 8.48 -24.18 -9.87
N VAL A 300 7.34 -24.86 -10.03
CA VAL A 300 7.23 -26.30 -9.75
C VAL A 300 6.77 -27.13 -10.96
N LYS A 301 6.18 -26.51 -11.99
CA LYS A 301 5.66 -27.18 -13.19
C LYS A 301 6.40 -26.69 -14.44
N PRO A 302 7.26 -27.53 -15.08
CA PRO A 302 8.05 -27.11 -16.23
C PRO A 302 7.23 -26.55 -17.41
N HIS A 303 6.07 -27.14 -17.71
CA HIS A 303 5.20 -26.66 -18.79
C HIS A 303 4.56 -25.29 -18.50
N ILE A 304 4.42 -24.90 -17.23
CA ILE A 304 3.97 -23.55 -16.84
C ILE A 304 5.16 -22.58 -16.88
N ALA A 305 6.32 -23.01 -16.38
CA ALA A 305 7.57 -22.24 -16.44
C ALA A 305 7.93 -21.81 -17.86
N ALA A 306 7.63 -22.65 -18.86
CA ALA A 306 7.86 -22.38 -20.27
C ALA A 306 7.03 -21.21 -20.84
N ILE A 307 5.98 -20.78 -20.16
CA ILE A 307 5.06 -19.73 -20.63
C ILE A 307 4.85 -18.59 -19.63
N GLN A 308 5.39 -18.70 -18.40
CA GLN A 308 5.26 -17.70 -17.34
C GLN A 308 6.63 -17.45 -16.70
N ASN A 309 7.12 -16.21 -16.81
CA ASN A 309 8.36 -15.76 -16.16
C ASN A 309 8.13 -14.58 -15.19
N PHE A 310 6.90 -14.08 -15.09
CA PHE A 310 6.59 -12.89 -14.31
C PHE A 310 5.20 -13.00 -13.66
N THR A 311 5.13 -12.70 -12.37
CA THR A 311 3.88 -12.62 -11.60
C THR A 311 3.63 -11.18 -11.19
N VAL A 312 2.41 -10.69 -11.41
CA VAL A 312 1.98 -9.35 -10.98
C VAL A 312 0.80 -9.48 -10.02
N GLY A 313 0.90 -8.85 -8.85
CA GLY A 313 -0.17 -8.74 -7.86
C GLY A 313 -0.58 -7.29 -7.65
N ILE A 314 -1.88 -7.02 -7.82
CA ILE A 314 -2.50 -5.71 -7.65
C ILE A 314 -3.37 -5.74 -6.41
N SER A 315 -3.23 -4.74 -5.54
CA SER A 315 -3.92 -4.68 -4.25
C SER A 315 -4.97 -3.56 -4.23
N PHE A 316 -6.19 -3.90 -3.82
CA PHE A 316 -7.25 -2.92 -3.57
C PHE A 316 -7.88 -3.13 -2.19
N GLY A 317 -8.32 -2.06 -1.53
CA GLY A 317 -8.87 -2.07 -0.19
C GLY A 317 -7.83 -1.90 0.91
N ALA A 318 -7.91 -2.71 1.96
CA ALA A 318 -7.05 -2.61 3.14
C ALA A 318 -5.57 -2.78 2.77
N THR A 319 -4.70 -1.91 3.30
CA THR A 319 -3.24 -2.10 3.23
C THR A 319 -2.86 -3.36 3.99
N ARG A 320 -2.13 -4.27 3.34
CA ARG A 320 -1.61 -5.52 3.93
C ARG A 320 -0.20 -5.80 3.43
N ASP A 321 0.58 -6.56 4.19
CA ASP A 321 1.93 -6.95 3.79
C ASP A 321 1.91 -8.12 2.80
N ALA A 322 2.41 -7.87 1.59
CA ALA A 322 2.92 -8.93 0.74
C ALA A 322 4.33 -9.28 1.25
N ALA A 323 4.61 -10.56 1.42
CA ALA A 323 5.87 -11.02 1.99
C ALA A 323 6.51 -12.10 1.13
N PHE A 324 7.84 -12.12 1.15
CA PHE A 324 8.70 -13.10 0.54
C PHE A 324 9.52 -13.76 1.64
N GLU A 325 9.51 -15.07 1.69
CA GLU A 325 10.26 -15.88 2.64
C GLU A 325 11.26 -16.76 1.89
N HIS A 326 12.53 -16.63 2.22
CA HIS A 326 13.59 -17.41 1.60
C HIS A 326 13.34 -18.90 1.88
N ALA A 327 13.32 -19.72 0.83
CA ALA A 327 12.90 -21.12 0.93
C ALA A 327 13.76 -21.94 1.91
N GLU A 328 15.06 -21.67 1.96
CA GLU A 328 16.00 -22.37 2.85
C GLU A 328 16.15 -21.68 4.21
N THR A 329 16.63 -20.43 4.24
CA THR A 329 16.98 -19.71 5.48
C THR A 329 15.78 -19.22 6.29
N LYS A 330 14.58 -19.21 5.72
CA LYS A 330 13.33 -18.71 6.33
C LYS A 330 13.34 -17.24 6.73
N SER A 331 14.31 -16.47 6.21
CA SER A 331 14.30 -15.02 6.34
C SER A 331 13.12 -14.44 5.57
N VAL A 332 12.40 -13.50 6.20
CA VAL A 332 11.21 -12.87 5.61
C VAL A 332 11.49 -11.40 5.29
N VAL A 333 11.13 -11.00 4.07
CA VAL A 333 11.08 -9.61 3.62
C VAL A 333 9.62 -9.28 3.33
N SER A 334 9.06 -8.25 3.96
CA SER A 334 7.69 -7.80 3.70
C SER A 334 7.65 -6.39 3.13
N MET A 335 6.58 -6.10 2.41
CA MET A 335 6.30 -4.80 1.83
C MET A 335 4.80 -4.49 1.96
N PRO A 336 4.43 -3.34 2.53
CA PRO A 336 3.04 -2.93 2.61
C PRO A 336 2.48 -2.67 1.21
N GLN A 337 1.31 -3.23 0.93
CA GLN A 337 0.59 -3.06 -0.32
C GLN A 337 -0.69 -2.26 -0.07
N PRO A 338 -0.64 -0.92 -0.17
CA PRO A 338 -1.83 -0.09 -0.04
C PRO A 338 -2.77 -0.24 -1.24
N ASP A 339 -3.97 0.34 -1.12
CA ASP A 339 -4.94 0.43 -2.21
C ASP A 339 -4.32 1.04 -3.49
N GLY A 340 -4.49 0.36 -4.61
CA GLY A 340 -3.95 0.75 -5.92
C GLY A 340 -2.48 0.37 -6.14
N CYS A 341 -1.80 -0.22 -5.17
CA CYS A 341 -0.40 -0.61 -5.29
C CYS A 341 -0.25 -1.94 -6.03
N VAL A 342 0.78 -2.00 -6.87
CA VAL A 342 1.19 -3.21 -7.58
C VAL A 342 2.55 -3.66 -7.08
N TYR A 343 2.68 -4.95 -6.86
CA TYR A 343 3.97 -5.62 -6.73
C TYR A 343 4.09 -6.70 -7.79
N ALA A 344 5.28 -6.94 -8.29
CA ALA A 344 5.55 -8.02 -9.24
C ALA A 344 6.85 -8.72 -8.90
N PHE A 345 7.06 -9.93 -9.38
CA PHE A 345 8.31 -10.64 -9.17
C PHE A 345 8.64 -11.59 -10.32
N SER A 346 9.94 -11.74 -10.54
CA SER A 346 10.50 -12.51 -11.64
C SER A 346 10.64 -13.99 -11.33
N ARG A 347 10.89 -14.77 -12.38
CA ARG A 347 10.89 -16.24 -12.32
C ARG A 347 11.84 -16.82 -11.25
N ASP A 348 13.09 -16.37 -11.15
CA ASP A 348 14.04 -16.99 -10.22
C ASP A 348 13.77 -16.53 -8.78
N THR A 349 13.20 -15.32 -8.60
CA THR A 349 12.62 -14.89 -7.31
C THR A 349 11.57 -15.89 -6.85
N ASN A 350 10.65 -16.30 -7.74
CA ASN A 350 9.63 -17.30 -7.43
C ASN A 350 10.20 -18.72 -7.20
N VAL A 351 11.45 -18.98 -7.56
CA VAL A 351 12.12 -20.27 -7.27
C VAL A 351 12.84 -20.24 -5.93
N ILE A 352 13.49 -19.12 -5.58
CA ILE A 352 14.23 -19.00 -4.31
C ILE A 352 13.32 -18.60 -3.14
N TRP A 353 12.30 -17.79 -3.39
CA TRP A 353 11.46 -17.18 -2.37
C TRP A 353 10.03 -17.68 -2.50
N ARG A 354 9.50 -18.20 -1.39
CA ARG A 354 8.05 -18.39 -1.23
C ARG A 354 7.42 -17.04 -0.99
N HIS A 355 6.17 -16.84 -1.37
CA HIS A 355 5.48 -15.57 -1.15
C HIS A 355 4.08 -15.77 -0.59
N GLY A 356 3.53 -14.73 0.03
CA GLY A 356 2.24 -14.77 0.71
C GLY A 356 1.73 -13.39 1.11
N ILE A 357 0.54 -13.36 1.68
CA ILE A 357 -0.06 -12.15 2.29
C ILE A 357 -0.17 -12.44 3.78
N LEU A 358 0.48 -11.64 4.62
CA LEU A 358 0.55 -11.89 6.06
C LEU A 358 -0.77 -11.54 6.76
N GLN A 359 -1.17 -12.31 7.77
CA GLN A 359 -2.26 -11.97 8.69
C GLN A 359 -1.91 -10.74 9.54
N ASP A 360 -2.85 -9.80 9.74
CA ASP A 360 -2.62 -8.67 10.65
C ASP A 360 -2.86 -9.07 12.10
N VAL A 361 -2.07 -8.48 13.00
CA VAL A 361 -2.29 -8.51 14.44
C VAL A 361 -2.09 -7.09 14.98
N PRO A 362 -3.14 -6.40 15.48
CA PRO A 362 -4.52 -6.85 15.61
C PRO A 362 -5.29 -6.93 14.28
N VAL A 363 -6.31 -7.78 14.26
CA VAL A 363 -7.24 -7.90 13.12
C VAL A 363 -8.12 -6.65 13.02
N ARG A 364 -8.35 -6.20 11.79
CA ARG A 364 -9.19 -5.08 11.38
C ARG A 364 -10.28 -5.60 10.47
N GLN A 365 -11.50 -5.06 10.61
CA GLN A 365 -12.66 -5.42 9.79
C GLN A 365 -12.63 -4.66 8.45
N GLU A 366 -11.54 -4.83 7.71
CA GLU A 366 -11.30 -4.15 6.43
C GLU A 366 -10.93 -5.20 5.37
N GLY A 367 -11.72 -5.24 4.29
CA GLY A 367 -11.49 -6.19 3.20
C GLY A 367 -10.38 -5.76 2.25
N ARG A 368 -9.78 -6.75 1.58
CA ARG A 368 -8.74 -6.55 0.55
C ARG A 368 -9.02 -7.46 -0.65
N ILE A 369 -8.74 -6.98 -1.85
CA ILE A 369 -8.69 -7.77 -3.09
C ILE A 369 -7.24 -7.88 -3.54
N SER A 370 -6.81 -9.08 -3.94
CA SER A 370 -5.66 -9.24 -4.84
C SER A 370 -6.15 -9.68 -6.22
N VAL A 371 -5.90 -8.88 -7.25
CA VAL A 371 -5.91 -9.35 -8.64
C VAL A 371 -4.51 -9.83 -8.97
N ILE A 372 -4.36 -11.05 -9.46
CA ILE A 372 -3.07 -11.63 -9.87
C ILE A 372 -3.10 -11.87 -11.37
N ALA A 373 -2.04 -11.48 -12.06
CA ALA A 373 -1.78 -11.81 -13.46
C ALA A 373 -0.45 -12.55 -13.55
N TRP A 374 -0.47 -13.74 -14.15
CA TRP A 374 0.74 -14.49 -14.48
C TRP A 374 0.97 -14.41 -15.98
N GLY A 375 2.20 -14.11 -16.39
CA GLY A 375 2.50 -13.94 -17.80
C GLY A 375 3.97 -13.97 -18.14
N TRP A 376 4.23 -13.51 -19.36
CA TRP A 376 5.58 -13.42 -19.92
C TRP A 376 5.95 -11.97 -20.20
N VAL A 377 7.13 -11.54 -19.75
CA VAL A 377 7.77 -10.29 -20.12
C VAL A 377 9.05 -10.60 -20.89
N GLU A 378 9.24 -9.94 -22.03
CA GLU A 378 10.44 -10.08 -22.85
C GLU A 378 11.62 -9.28 -22.30
N GLY A 379 12.85 -9.68 -22.64
CA GLY A 379 14.06 -8.91 -22.32
C GLY A 379 14.48 -8.94 -20.83
N MET A 380 13.90 -9.83 -20.02
CA MET A 380 14.36 -10.07 -18.65
C MET A 380 15.78 -10.64 -18.65
N ALA A 381 16.71 -9.97 -17.97
CA ALA A 381 18.09 -10.39 -17.87
C ALA A 381 18.27 -11.54 -16.88
N ASP A 382 19.04 -12.55 -17.27
CA ASP A 382 19.38 -13.67 -16.40
C ASP A 382 20.47 -13.27 -15.42
N VAL A 383 20.21 -13.41 -14.13
CA VAL A 383 21.25 -13.33 -13.10
C VAL A 383 21.63 -14.75 -12.75
N GLY A 384 22.87 -15.12 -13.10
CA GLY A 384 23.43 -16.49 -13.08
C GLY A 384 22.77 -17.46 -12.10
N SER A 385 22.54 -18.68 -12.57
CA SER A 385 21.86 -19.75 -11.83
C SER A 385 22.45 -19.90 -10.42
N SER A 386 21.60 -19.75 -9.40
CA SER A 386 21.91 -20.30 -8.09
C SER A 386 22.15 -21.81 -8.28
N PRO A 387 23.17 -22.44 -7.66
CA PRO A 387 23.50 -23.85 -7.85
C PRO A 387 22.32 -24.83 -7.63
N ALA A 388 21.25 -24.38 -6.98
CA ALA A 388 20.03 -25.16 -6.76
C ALA A 388 19.24 -25.49 -8.04
N ALA A 389 19.44 -24.77 -9.16
CA ALA A 389 18.69 -24.99 -10.40
C ALA A 389 19.29 -26.06 -11.34
N ALA A 390 20.49 -26.58 -11.04
CA ALA A 390 21.15 -27.61 -11.86
C ALA A 390 20.83 -29.05 -11.40
N ALA A 391 19.98 -29.22 -10.39
CA ALA A 391 19.54 -30.52 -9.89
C ALA A 391 18.00 -30.56 -9.85
N SER A 392 17.38 -30.73 -11.01
CA SER A 392 15.95 -31.06 -11.15
C SER A 392 15.73 -31.90 -12.39
#